data_AF-A0A7G9FUM5-F1
#
_entry.id   AF-A0A7G9FUM5-F1
#
_cell.length_a   1.000
_cell.length_b   1.000
_cell.length_c   1.000
_cell.angle_alpha   90.00
_cell.angle_beta   90.00
_cell.angle_gamma   90.00
#
_symmetry.space_group_name_H-M   'P 1'
#
loop_
_entity.id
_entity.type
_entity.pdbx_description
1 polymer ?
#
loop_
_entity_poly.entity_id
_entity_poly.type
_entity_poly.pdbx_seq_one_letter_code
_entity_poly.pdbx_strand_id
1 'polypeptide(L)'
;MERKVMKKSTGKRGNGGFSLVELIIVIAIMAVLVGVLAPQYLSYIHKAKVAADQANLKNYFTEIQLDYITTGKYNPAVYSMSSDRPDSLKQREIHFLNGSTAKMQAGYFSVTEDTRGKGGYNIYYYCDECLSDNASVKNKHLDTCATTFL
;
A
#
# COMPACT_ATOMS: atom_id res chain seq x y z
N MET A 1 51.17 -42.63 49.13
CA MET A 1 50.54 -41.42 48.56
C MET A 1 50.69 -41.47 47.06
N GLU A 2 49.65 -41.82 46.31
CA GLU A 2 49.67 -41.71 44.84
C GLU A 2 48.43 -40.94 44.40
N ARG A 3 48.63 -39.74 43.84
CA ARG A 3 47.54 -38.93 43.28
C ARG A 3 47.32 -39.35 41.84
N LYS A 4 46.19 -40.01 41.55
CA LYS A 4 45.71 -40.24 40.18
C LYS A 4 45.31 -38.90 39.56
N VAL A 5 46.09 -38.42 38.59
CA VAL A 5 45.71 -37.28 37.76
C VAL A 5 44.66 -37.73 36.75
N MET A 6 43.41 -37.30 36.92
CA MET A 6 42.33 -37.53 35.97
C MET A 6 42.54 -36.66 34.73
N LYS A 7 42.85 -37.31 33.61
CA LYS A 7 43.01 -36.72 32.28
C LYS A 7 41.62 -36.30 31.77
N LYS A 8 41.34 -34.99 31.71
CA LYS A 8 40.09 -34.44 31.16
C LYS A 8 40.02 -34.74 29.66
N SER A 9 39.08 -35.58 29.23
CA SER A 9 38.80 -35.79 27.81
C SER A 9 38.04 -34.57 27.27
N THR A 10 38.70 -33.79 26.42
CA THR A 10 38.06 -32.71 25.67
C THR A 10 37.15 -33.35 24.63
N GLY A 11 35.83 -33.30 24.83
CA GLY A 11 34.86 -33.82 23.88
C GLY A 11 35.07 -33.19 22.51
N LYS A 12 35.32 -34.02 21.48
CA LYS A 12 35.32 -33.61 20.09
C LYS A 12 33.92 -33.05 19.78
N ARG A 13 33.81 -31.73 19.65
CA ARG A 13 32.66 -31.11 18.99
C ARG A 13 32.66 -31.62 17.55
N GLY A 14 31.65 -32.41 17.19
CA GLY A 14 31.48 -32.89 15.83
C GLY A 14 31.31 -31.69 14.91
N ASN A 15 32.28 -31.46 14.03
CA ASN A 15 32.11 -30.54 12.91
C ASN A 15 31.19 -31.23 11.89
N GLY A 16 29.89 -31.21 12.16
CA GLY A 16 28.86 -31.53 11.17
C GLY A 16 28.74 -30.35 10.20
N GLY A 17 29.55 -30.35 9.16
CA GLY A 17 29.38 -29.43 8.03
C GLY A 17 28.22 -29.89 7.15
N PHE A 18 27.42 -28.95 6.66
CA PHE A 18 26.39 -29.19 5.65
C PHE A 18 27.02 -29.83 4.40
N SER A 19 26.40 -30.89 3.87
CA SER A 19 26.81 -31.46 2.59
C SER A 19 26.46 -30.50 1.45
N LEU A 20 27.34 -30.36 0.45
CA LEU A 20 27.05 -29.58 -0.75
C LEU A 20 25.78 -30.09 -1.46
N VAL A 21 25.55 -31.41 -1.42
CA VAL A 21 24.36 -32.04 -2.01
C VAL A 21 23.09 -31.63 -1.25
N GLU A 22 23.15 -31.57 0.09
CA GLU A 22 22.02 -31.14 0.91
C GLU A 22 21.63 -29.69 0.58
N LEU A 23 22.63 -28.81 0.36
CA LEU A 23 22.38 -27.44 -0.04
C LEU A 23 21.76 -27.34 -1.45
N ILE A 24 22.23 -28.15 -2.41
CA ILE A 24 21.71 -28.14 -3.80
C ILE A 24 20.24 -28.58 -3.85
N ILE A 25 19.86 -29.60 -3.08
CA ILE A 25 18.46 -30.06 -3.01
C ILE A 25 17.58 -28.96 -2.41
N VAL A 26 18.04 -28.25 -1.38
CA VAL A 26 17.29 -27.16 -0.75
C VAL A 26 17.06 -26.00 -1.72
N ILE A 27 18.08 -25.54 -2.44
CA ILE A 27 17.90 -24.46 -3.42
C ILE A 27 16.99 -24.88 -4.58
N ALA A 28 17.01 -26.16 -4.97
CA ALA A 28 16.14 -26.70 -6.01
C ALA A 28 14.66 -26.66 -5.57
N ILE A 29 14.36 -27.07 -4.33
CA ILE A 29 12.99 -26.98 -3.79
C ILE A 29 12.56 -25.52 -3.64
N MET A 30 13.44 -24.63 -3.14
CA MET A 30 13.14 -23.20 -3.02
C MET A 30 12.83 -22.55 -4.36
N ALA A 31 13.57 -22.89 -5.43
CA ALA A 31 13.31 -22.39 -6.77
C ALA A 31 11.92 -22.78 -7.29
N VAL A 32 11.49 -24.03 -7.07
CA VAL A 32 10.14 -24.48 -7.45
C VAL A 32 9.06 -23.74 -6.67
N LEU A 33 9.23 -23.59 -5.35
CA LEU A 33 8.26 -22.89 -4.49
C LEU A 33 8.10 -21.42 -4.90
N VAL A 34 9.21 -20.71 -5.12
CA VAL A 34 9.18 -19.31 -5.57
C VAL A 34 8.51 -19.19 -6.95
N GLY A 35 8.79 -20.13 -7.86
CA GLY A 35 8.19 -20.13 -9.20
C GLY A 35 6.66 -20.19 -9.18
N VAL A 36 6.08 -21.01 -8.30
CA VAL A 36 4.61 -21.12 -8.17
C VAL A 36 4.00 -19.90 -7.47
N LEU A 37 4.71 -19.31 -6.50
CA LEU A 37 4.18 -18.19 -5.69
C LEU A 37 4.28 -16.81 -6.35
N ALA A 38 5.23 -16.62 -7.27
CA ALA A 38 5.52 -15.32 -7.89
C ALA A 38 4.29 -14.59 -8.49
N PRO A 39 3.44 -15.19 -9.35
CA PRO A 39 2.35 -14.46 -9.99
C PRO A 39 1.26 -14.02 -9.00
N GLN A 40 0.99 -14.84 -7.98
CA GLN A 40 0.01 -14.51 -6.96
C GLN A 40 0.47 -13.30 -6.14
N TYR A 41 1.74 -13.29 -5.72
CA TYR A 41 2.30 -12.24 -4.88
C TYR A 41 2.20 -10.84 -5.48
N LEU A 42 2.38 -10.70 -6.80
CA LEU A 42 2.26 -9.41 -7.50
C LEU A 42 0.87 -8.79 -7.37
N SER A 43 -0.19 -9.58 -7.53
CA SER A 43 -1.58 -9.09 -7.39
C SER A 43 -1.91 -8.70 -5.94
N TYR A 44 -1.38 -9.44 -4.95
CA TYR A 44 -1.55 -9.09 -3.54
C TYR A 44 -0.88 -7.76 -3.18
N ILE A 45 0.31 -7.48 -3.70
CA ILE A 45 0.98 -6.20 -3.48
C ILE A 45 0.14 -5.05 -4.02
N HIS A 46 -0.41 -5.17 -5.23
CA HIS A 46 -1.26 -4.12 -5.80
C HIS A 46 -2.47 -3.83 -4.90
N LYS A 47 -3.17 -4.87 -4.46
CA LYS A 47 -4.31 -4.73 -3.53
C LYS A 47 -3.92 -4.09 -2.21
N ALA A 48 -2.76 -4.46 -1.65
CA ALA A 48 -2.25 -3.86 -0.41
C ALA A 48 -1.97 -2.37 -0.56
N LYS A 49 -1.38 -1.95 -1.69
CA LYS A 49 -1.15 -0.55 -2.03
C LYS A 49 -2.46 0.24 -2.17
N VAL A 50 -3.43 -0.32 -2.88
CA VAL A 50 -4.78 0.29 -3.02
C VAL A 50 -5.45 0.46 -1.66
N ALA A 51 -5.39 -0.55 -0.79
CA ALA A 51 -5.95 -0.47 0.55
C ALA A 51 -5.25 0.59 1.41
N ALA A 52 -3.93 0.75 1.28
CA ALA A 52 -3.18 1.80 1.96
C ALA A 52 -3.59 3.20 1.48
N ASP A 53 -3.74 3.39 0.18
CA ASP A 53 -4.23 4.66 -0.40
C ASP A 53 -5.64 4.99 0.11
N GLN A 54 -6.55 4.03 0.10
CA GLN A 54 -7.91 4.19 0.60
C GLN A 54 -7.94 4.55 2.10
N ALA A 55 -7.08 3.95 2.91
CA ALA A 55 -6.98 4.28 4.33
C ALA A 55 -6.50 5.72 4.54
N ASN A 56 -5.48 6.15 3.79
CA ASN A 56 -4.98 7.52 3.85
C ASN A 56 -6.04 8.53 3.39
N LEU A 57 -6.76 8.23 2.31
CA LEU A 57 -7.83 9.09 1.79
C LEU A 57 -9.03 9.15 2.73
N LYS A 58 -9.36 8.07 3.43
CA LYS A 58 -10.41 8.09 4.46
C LYS A 58 -10.06 9.01 5.62
N ASN A 59 -8.80 8.98 6.07
CA ASN A 59 -8.32 9.89 7.11
C ASN A 59 -8.37 11.34 6.63
N TYR A 60 -7.92 11.60 5.40
CA TYR A 60 -7.95 12.92 4.79
C TYR A 60 -9.38 13.45 4.61
N PHE A 61 -10.29 12.62 4.10
CA PHE A 61 -11.72 12.94 3.99
C PHE A 61 -12.31 13.35 5.34
N THR A 62 -12.02 12.58 6.39
CA THR A 62 -12.51 12.87 7.73
C THR A 62 -11.98 14.22 8.22
N GLU A 63 -10.71 14.53 7.98
CA GLU A 63 -10.09 15.80 8.36
C GLU A 63 -10.76 17.00 7.66
N ILE A 64 -10.86 16.98 6.32
CA ILE A 64 -11.43 18.08 5.54
C ILE A 64 -12.93 18.25 5.79
N GLN A 65 -13.65 17.14 6.04
CA GLN A 65 -15.08 17.18 6.32
C GLN A 65 -15.35 17.76 7.72
N LEU A 66 -14.52 17.43 8.71
CA LEU A 66 -14.62 18.02 10.05
C LEU A 66 -14.30 19.51 10.05
N ASP A 67 -13.30 19.93 9.27
CA ASP A 67 -12.98 21.36 9.08
C ASP A 67 -14.16 22.10 8.46
N TYR A 68 -14.79 21.54 7.42
CA TYR A 68 -15.99 22.11 6.82
C TYR A 68 -17.16 22.21 7.81
N ILE A 69 -17.45 21.14 8.58
CA ILE A 69 -18.53 21.15 9.57
C ILE A 69 -18.29 22.20 10.66
N THR A 70 -17.02 22.43 11.03
CA THR A 70 -16.65 23.36 12.10
C THR A 70 -16.66 24.82 11.63
N THR A 71 -16.14 25.08 10.43
CA THR A 71 -15.98 26.45 9.90
C THR A 71 -17.17 26.90 9.04
N GLY A 72 -17.93 25.96 8.49
CA GLY A 72 -18.98 26.18 7.49
C GLY A 72 -18.44 26.67 6.13
N LYS A 73 -17.13 26.61 5.90
CA LYS A 73 -16.47 27.17 4.71
C LYS A 73 -15.53 26.15 4.09
N TYR A 74 -15.38 26.24 2.76
CA TYR A 74 -14.36 25.48 2.05
C TYR A 74 -12.98 26.06 2.33
N ASN A 75 -12.05 25.19 2.72
CA ASN A 75 -10.69 25.54 3.04
C ASN A 75 -9.86 25.68 1.75
N PRO A 76 -9.24 26.84 1.48
CA PRO A 76 -8.45 27.05 0.25
C PRO A 76 -7.17 26.22 0.19
N ALA A 77 -6.74 25.60 1.30
CA ALA A 77 -5.64 24.65 1.31
C ALA A 77 -6.03 23.28 0.69
N VAL A 78 -7.33 22.97 0.63
CA VAL A 78 -7.82 21.75 -0.01
C VAL A 78 -7.76 21.95 -1.52
N TYR A 79 -6.98 21.10 -2.20
CA TYR A 79 -6.85 21.14 -3.64
C TYR A 79 -8.07 20.50 -4.31
N SER A 80 -9.16 21.27 -4.46
CA SER A 80 -10.40 20.82 -5.08
C SER A 80 -10.38 20.95 -6.62
N MET A 81 -11.22 20.14 -7.27
CA MET A 81 -11.34 20.09 -8.72
C MET A 81 -11.84 21.42 -9.27
N SER A 82 -11.05 22.04 -10.15
CA SER A 82 -11.40 23.30 -10.81
C SER A 82 -10.96 23.31 -12.26
N SER A 83 -11.72 24.01 -13.12
CA SER A 83 -11.38 24.15 -14.55
C SER A 83 -10.04 24.87 -14.77
N ASP A 84 -9.63 25.71 -13.82
CA ASP A 84 -8.34 26.42 -13.85
C ASP A 84 -7.15 25.51 -13.50
N ARG A 85 -7.40 24.31 -12.96
CA ARG A 85 -6.40 23.36 -12.47
C ARG A 85 -6.66 21.95 -13.04
N PRO A 86 -6.31 21.69 -14.30
CA PRO A 86 -6.60 20.40 -14.94
C PRO A 86 -5.90 19.20 -14.28
N ASP A 87 -4.83 19.45 -13.53
CA ASP A 87 -4.08 18.48 -12.72
C ASP A 87 -4.83 18.01 -11.46
N SER A 88 -5.83 18.77 -11.00
CA SER A 88 -6.67 18.44 -9.83
C SER A 88 -7.48 17.13 -9.99
N LEU A 89 -7.65 16.66 -11.23
CA LEU A 89 -8.32 15.40 -11.58
C LEU A 89 -7.51 14.14 -11.21
N LYS A 90 -6.18 14.26 -11.09
CA LYS A 90 -5.27 13.13 -10.90
C LYS A 90 -4.18 13.43 -9.88
N GLN A 91 -4.59 13.68 -8.64
CA GLN A 91 -3.68 13.94 -7.54
C GLN A 91 -3.05 12.65 -7.04
N ARG A 92 -1.74 12.67 -6.77
CA ARG A 92 -1.00 11.51 -6.22
C ARG A 92 -0.35 11.81 -4.87
N GLU A 93 -0.55 12.99 -4.34
CA GLU A 93 -0.06 13.40 -3.03
C GLU A 93 -1.19 14.08 -2.28
N ILE A 94 -1.46 13.59 -1.08
CA ILE A 94 -2.38 14.20 -0.12
C ILE A 94 -1.61 15.25 0.65
N HIS A 95 -2.15 16.46 0.72
CA HIS A 95 -1.70 17.51 1.62
C HIS A 95 -2.72 17.63 2.75
N PHE A 96 -2.40 17.07 3.92
CA PHE A 96 -3.27 17.16 5.09
C PHE A 96 -3.33 18.59 5.62
N LEU A 97 -4.42 18.95 6.31
CA LEU A 97 -4.57 20.29 6.86
C LEU A 97 -3.55 20.58 7.97
N ASN A 98 -3.05 19.54 8.63
CA ASN A 98 -1.95 19.63 9.59
C ASN A 98 -0.56 19.87 8.95
N GLY A 99 -0.46 19.96 7.61
CA GLY A 99 0.78 20.19 6.87
C GLY A 99 1.61 18.94 6.55
N SER A 100 1.21 17.76 7.05
CA SER A 100 1.80 16.49 6.64
C SER A 100 1.41 16.14 5.21
N THR A 101 2.22 15.31 4.54
CA THR A 101 1.87 14.79 3.21
C THR A 101 1.93 13.27 3.14
N ALA A 102 1.09 12.68 2.30
CA ALA A 102 1.12 11.25 2.00
C ALA A 102 1.05 11.01 0.49
N LYS A 103 2.01 10.25 -0.04
CA LYS A 103 2.03 9.86 -1.45
C LYS A 103 1.21 8.61 -1.68
N MET A 104 0.46 8.61 -2.77
CA MET A 104 -0.30 7.45 -3.25
C MET A 104 0.65 6.37 -3.79
N GLN A 105 0.29 5.12 -3.55
CA GLN A 105 1.10 3.96 -3.89
C GLN A 105 0.65 3.25 -5.17
N ALA A 106 -0.65 3.29 -5.49
CA ALA A 106 -1.24 2.55 -6.61
C ALA A 106 -2.29 3.32 -7.42
N GLY A 107 -2.61 4.56 -7.04
CA GLY A 107 -3.66 5.30 -7.71
C GLY A 107 -3.51 6.81 -7.66
N TYR A 108 -4.61 7.45 -8.03
CA TYR A 108 -4.81 8.89 -7.96
C TYR A 108 -6.20 9.19 -7.40
N PHE A 109 -6.36 10.39 -6.87
CA PHE A 109 -7.63 10.85 -6.35
C PHE A 109 -7.95 12.25 -6.87
N SER A 110 -9.20 12.64 -6.68
CA SER A 110 -9.67 14.01 -6.89
C SER A 110 -10.66 14.37 -5.80
N VAL A 111 -10.66 15.64 -5.41
CA VAL A 111 -11.57 16.17 -4.41
C VAL A 111 -12.55 17.11 -5.10
N THR A 112 -13.84 17.00 -4.82
CA THR A 112 -14.84 17.97 -5.28
C THR A 112 -15.58 18.55 -4.08
N GLU A 113 -16.13 19.74 -4.25
CA GLU A 113 -16.96 20.38 -3.23
C GLU A 113 -18.43 20.06 -3.51
N ASP A 114 -19.15 19.52 -2.53
CA ASP A 114 -20.58 19.32 -2.61
C ASP A 114 -21.33 20.64 -2.37
N THR A 115 -21.48 21.42 -3.44
CA THR A 115 -22.25 22.67 -3.40
C THR A 115 -23.76 22.47 -3.60
N ARG A 116 -24.20 21.24 -3.90
CA ARG A 116 -25.60 20.95 -4.28
C ARG A 116 -26.39 20.18 -3.23
N GLY A 117 -25.70 19.50 -2.30
CA GLY A 117 -26.28 18.72 -1.22
C GLY A 117 -26.17 19.39 0.14
N LYS A 118 -25.63 18.67 1.13
CA LYS A 118 -25.52 19.13 2.53
C LYS A 118 -24.32 20.05 2.78
N GLY A 119 -23.50 20.29 1.76
CA GLY A 119 -22.20 20.91 1.93
C GLY A 119 -21.14 19.89 2.34
N GLY A 120 -19.89 20.11 1.91
CA GLY A 120 -18.77 19.25 2.28
C GLY A 120 -17.93 18.85 1.08
N TYR A 121 -17.13 17.81 1.25
CA TYR A 121 -16.24 17.35 0.20
C TYR A 121 -16.70 15.99 -0.31
N ASN A 122 -16.39 15.68 -1.56
CA ASN A 122 -16.41 14.31 -2.08
C ASN A 122 -15.00 13.97 -2.55
N ILE A 123 -14.56 12.74 -2.32
CA ILE A 123 -13.28 12.26 -2.83
C ILE A 123 -13.53 11.06 -3.73
N TYR A 124 -13.00 11.11 -4.94
CA TYR A 124 -13.00 10.00 -5.89
C TYR A 124 -11.60 9.44 -6.00
N TYR A 125 -11.45 8.14 -5.79
CA TYR A 125 -10.20 7.39 -5.94
C TYR A 125 -10.28 6.39 -7.09
N TYR A 126 -9.20 6.28 -7.85
CA TYR A 126 -9.00 5.28 -8.88
C TYR A 126 -7.57 4.73 -8.82
N CYS A 127 -7.43 3.41 -8.92
CA CYS A 127 -6.10 2.80 -9.11
C CYS A 127 -5.61 2.99 -10.56
N ASP A 128 -4.30 2.83 -10.79
CA ASP A 128 -3.69 3.01 -12.11
C ASP A 128 -4.25 2.03 -13.16
N GLU A 129 -4.68 0.84 -12.73
CA GLU A 129 -5.28 -0.17 -13.61
C GLU A 129 -6.71 0.19 -14.05
N CYS A 130 -7.38 1.15 -13.39
CA CYS A 130 -8.68 1.69 -13.85
C CYS A 130 -8.56 2.46 -15.18
N LEU A 131 -7.35 2.80 -15.62
CA LEU A 131 -7.07 3.45 -16.90
C LEU A 131 -6.53 2.48 -17.96
N SER A 132 -6.58 1.17 -17.73
CA SER A 132 -6.09 0.18 -18.68
C SER A 132 -6.82 0.28 -20.04
N ASP A 133 -6.05 0.17 -21.13
CA ASP A 133 -6.59 0.05 -22.49
C ASP A 133 -7.40 -1.24 -22.70
N ASN A 134 -7.21 -2.24 -21.83
CA ASN A 134 -7.98 -3.46 -21.84
C ASN A 134 -9.31 -3.26 -21.08
N ALA A 135 -10.42 -3.23 -21.82
CA ALA A 135 -11.75 -3.02 -21.26
C ALA A 135 -12.13 -4.02 -20.16
N SER A 136 -11.71 -5.29 -20.28
CA SER A 136 -11.98 -6.33 -19.27
C SER A 136 -11.22 -6.06 -17.97
N VAL A 137 -9.97 -5.60 -18.06
CA VAL A 137 -9.15 -5.21 -16.89
C VAL A 137 -9.72 -3.95 -16.25
N LYS A 138 -9.99 -2.93 -17.07
CA LYS A 138 -10.58 -1.67 -16.63
C LYS A 138 -11.88 -1.88 -15.86
N ASN A 139 -12.84 -2.61 -16.42
CA ASN A 139 -14.16 -2.81 -15.78
C ASN A 139 -14.02 -3.56 -14.45
N LYS A 140 -13.16 -4.59 -14.39
CA LYS A 140 -12.88 -5.32 -13.15
C LYS A 140 -12.31 -4.41 -12.05
N HIS A 141 -11.40 -3.51 -12.40
CA HIS A 141 -10.78 -2.59 -11.43
C HIS A 141 -11.69 -1.43 -11.06
N LEU A 142 -12.56 -0.97 -11.97
CA LEU A 142 -13.59 0.02 -11.63
C LEU A 142 -14.53 -0.50 -10.55
N ASP A 143 -14.95 -1.77 -10.62
CA ASP A 143 -15.86 -2.35 -9.63
C ASP A 143 -15.19 -2.64 -8.28
N THR A 144 -13.87 -2.88 -8.26
CA THR A 144 -13.17 -3.38 -7.06
C THR A 144 -12.22 -2.37 -6.43
N CYS A 145 -11.75 -1.38 -7.16
CA CYS A 145 -10.75 -0.42 -6.71
C CYS A 145 -11.24 1.03 -6.72
N ALA A 146 -12.26 1.37 -7.52
CA ALA A 146 -12.81 2.72 -7.45
C ALA A 146 -13.51 2.93 -6.11
N THR A 147 -13.30 4.07 -5.47
CA THR A 147 -13.92 4.38 -4.19
C THR A 147 -14.32 5.84 -4.17
N THR A 148 -15.55 6.09 -3.74
CA THR A 148 -16.07 7.43 -3.52
C THR A 148 -16.35 7.62 -2.04
N PHE A 149 -15.82 8.71 -1.48
CA PHE A 149 -16.16 9.21 -0.16
C PHE A 149 -17.11 10.38 -0.35
N LEU A 150 -18.29 10.32 0.28
CA LEU A 150 -19.39 11.28 0.21
C LEU A 150 -19.76 11.75 1.62
#